data_AF-A0A3M5BFH7-F1
#
_entry.id   AF-A0A3M5BFH7-F1
#
_cell.length_a   1.000
_cell.length_b   1.000
_cell.length_c   1.000
_cell.angle_alpha   90.00
_cell.angle_beta   90.00
_cell.angle_gamma   90.00
#
_symmetry.space_group_name_H-M   'P 1'
#
loop_
_entity.id
_entity.type
_entity.pdbx_description
1 polymer ?
#
loop_
_entity_poly.entity_id
_entity_poly.type
_entity_poly.pdbx_seq_one_letter_code
_entity_poly.pdbx_strand_id
1 'polypeptide(L)' 'MAFDFGSFWFKGQQIRTGQANVKAYNRRLAELIHHDRAKPSQIISHRLKLEEGPAAYQHFDARDEGWTKVVLKPSA' A
#
# COMPACT_ATOMS: atom_id res chain seq x y z
N MET A 1 8.18 3.07 -24.24
CA MET A 1 9.33 2.74 -23.38
C MET A 1 9.54 1.24 -23.47
N ALA A 2 10.55 0.79 -24.22
CA ALA A 2 10.83 -0.64 -24.36
C ALA A 2 11.62 -1.09 -23.12
N PHE A 3 11.21 -2.19 -22.51
CA PHE A 3 11.98 -2.83 -21.45
C PHE A 3 13.26 -3.41 -22.07
N ASP A 4 14.44 -2.99 -21.61
CA ASP A 4 15.72 -3.55 -22.08
C ASP A 4 15.95 -4.94 -21.48
N PHE A 5 15.49 -5.95 -22.22
CA PHE A 5 15.63 -7.35 -21.84
C PHE A 5 17.08 -7.85 -21.92
N GLY A 6 17.91 -7.25 -22.77
CA GLY A 6 19.31 -7.64 -22.93
C GLY A 6 20.12 -7.34 -21.67
N SER A 7 20.07 -6.09 -21.21
CA SER A 7 20.70 -5.68 -19.95
C SER A 7 20.11 -6.42 -18.74
N PHE A 8 18.80 -6.68 -18.75
CA PHE A 8 18.13 -7.47 -17.71
C PHE A 8 18.73 -8.88 -17.60
N TRP A 9 18.92 -9.55 -18.74
CA TRP A 9 19.53 -10.87 -18.82
C TRP A 9 21.01 -10.86 -18.38
N PHE A 10 21.83 -9.96 -18.90
CA PHE A 10 23.26 -9.89 -18.55
C PHE A 10 23.50 -9.62 -17.05
N LYS A 11 22.56 -8.92 -16.40
CA LYS A 11 22.60 -8.68 -14.95
C LYS A 11 22.00 -9.81 -14.11
N GLY A 12 21.47 -10.86 -14.73
CA GLY A 12 20.86 -12.01 -14.04
C GLY A 12 19.67 -11.62 -13.16
N GLN A 13 18.93 -10.57 -13.54
CA GLN A 13 17.81 -10.08 -12.75
C GLN A 13 16.60 -11.03 -12.86
N GLN A 14 15.70 -10.96 -11.88
CA GLN A 14 14.47 -11.76 -11.85
C GLN A 14 13.24 -10.84 -11.79
N ILE A 15 12.19 -11.22 -12.52
CA ILE A 15 10.88 -10.58 -12.45
C ILE A 15 9.88 -11.61 -11.95
N ARG A 16 9.10 -11.24 -10.93
CA ARG A 16 7.92 -11.98 -10.47
C ARG A 16 6.74 -11.03 -10.53
N THR A 17 5.64 -11.49 -11.11
CA THR A 17 4.41 -10.69 -11.30
C THR A 17 3.20 -11.42 -10.72
N GLY A 18 2.07 -10.73 -10.65
CA GLY A 18 0.80 -11.26 -10.15
C GLY A 18 0.23 -10.46 -8.99
N GLN A 19 -1.02 -10.75 -8.65
CA GLN A 19 -1.66 -10.17 -7.46
C GLN A 19 -1.01 -10.72 -6.18
N ALA A 20 -1.02 -9.92 -5.12
CA ALA A 20 -0.45 -10.34 -3.84
C ALA A 20 -1.19 -11.57 -3.27
N ASN A 21 -0.44 -12.63 -2.93
CA ASN A 21 -0.99 -13.78 -2.21
C ASN A 21 -1.17 -13.45 -0.72
N VAL A 22 -2.18 -12.64 -0.40
CA VAL A 22 -2.41 -12.10 0.95
C VAL A 22 -2.52 -13.22 2.00
N LYS A 23 -3.22 -14.32 1.68
CA LYS A 23 -3.45 -15.42 2.63
C LYS A 23 -2.17 -16.14 3.05
N ALA A 24 -1.14 -16.16 2.20
CA ALA A 24 0.15 -16.76 2.55
C ALA A 24 0.93 -15.93 3.59
N TYR A 25 0.69 -14.62 3.68
CA TYR A 25 1.53 -13.70 4.49
C TYR A 25 0.79 -13.00 5.62
N ASN A 26 -0.53 -12.82 5.53
CA ASN A 26 -1.27 -11.93 6.44
C ASN A 26 -1.14 -12.31 7.93
N ARG A 27 -1.15 -13.60 8.27
CA ARG A 27 -1.00 -14.06 9.66
C ARG A 27 0.34 -13.65 10.25
N ARG A 28 1.42 -13.93 9.52
CA ARG A 28 2.77 -13.57 9.96
C ARG A 28 2.95 -12.05 10.05
N LEU A 29 2.42 -11.29 9.09
CA LEU A 29 2.47 -9.83 9.13
C LEU A 29 1.68 -9.27 10.31
N ALA A 30 0.51 -9.84 10.63
CA ALA A 30 -0.27 -9.47 11.81
C ALA A 30 0.47 -9.76 13.12
N GLU A 31 1.17 -10.89 13.24
CA GLU A 31 2.04 -11.19 14.39
C GLU A 31 3.15 -10.15 14.57
N LEU A 32 3.78 -9.71 13.47
CA LEU A 32 4.79 -8.66 13.55
C LEU A 32 4.22 -7.34 14.08
N ILE A 33 2.99 -7.00 13.70
CA ILE A 33 2.29 -5.83 14.24
C ILE A 33 1.96 -6.03 15.72
N HIS A 34 1.43 -7.21 16.08
CA HIS A 34 1.04 -7.54 17.45
C HIS A 34 2.21 -7.51 18.44
N HIS A 35 3.40 -7.93 18.00
CA HIS A 35 4.62 -7.90 18.79
C HIS A 35 5.44 -6.60 18.63
N ASP A 36 4.83 -5.51 18.13
CA ASP A 36 5.47 -4.20 17.94
C ASP A 36 6.72 -4.20 17.03
N ARG A 37 6.91 -5.26 16.24
CA ARG A 37 8.02 -5.38 15.27
C ARG A 37 7.77 -4.64 13.96
N ALA A 38 6.51 -4.28 13.69
CA ALA A 38 6.11 -3.50 12.53
C ALA A 38 5.01 -2.49 12.89
N LYS A 39 5.15 -1.23 12.45
CA LYS A 39 4.19 -0.15 12.71
C LYS A 39 3.67 0.46 11.39
N PRO A 40 2.81 -0.25 10.63
CA PRO A 40 2.30 0.24 9.35
C PRO A 40 1.35 1.42 9.50
N SER A 41 0.86 1.72 10.71
CA SER A 41 0.05 2.90 10.96
C SER A 41 0.77 4.22 10.65
N GLN A 42 2.10 4.25 10.66
CA GLN A 42 2.90 5.46 10.41
C GLN A 42 2.69 6.06 9.00
N ILE A 43 2.29 5.25 8.02
CA ILE A 43 2.03 5.73 6.66
C ILE A 43 0.59 6.24 6.49
N ILE A 44 -0.29 6.05 7.47
CA ILE A 44 -1.68 6.53 7.43
C ILE A 44 -1.66 8.03 7.63
N SER A 45 -2.02 8.79 6.61
CA SER A 45 -2.07 10.25 6.69
C SER A 45 -3.39 10.77 7.24
N HIS A 46 -4.52 10.12 6.95
CA HIS A 46 -5.84 10.59 7.37
C HIS A 46 -6.73 9.45 7.88
N ARG A 47 -7.58 9.78 8.86
CA ARG A 47 -8.64 8.92 9.40
C ARG A 47 -9.94 9.68 9.37
N LEU A 48 -10.83 9.31 8.45
CA LEU A 48 -12.04 10.06 8.14
C LEU A 48 -13.29 9.20 8.34
N LYS A 49 -14.46 9.82 8.40
CA LYS A 49 -15.75 9.10 8.35
C LYS A 49 -16.01 8.58 6.94
N LEU A 50 -16.92 7.61 6.81
CA LEU A 50 -17.27 7.04 5.51
C LEU A 50 -17.88 8.08 4.54
N GLU A 51 -18.68 9.02 5.06
CA GLU A 51 -19.32 10.11 4.30
C GLU A 51 -18.30 11.06 3.64
N GLU A 52 -17.10 11.17 4.18
CA GLU A 52 -16.00 11.97 3.65
C GLU A 52 -15.23 11.24 2.54
N GLY A 53 -15.59 9.98 2.25
CA GLY A 53 -14.95 9.14 1.24
C GLY A 53 -14.79 9.82 -0.13
N PRO A 54 -15.84 10.44 -0.72
CA PRO A 54 -15.72 11.10 -2.02
C PRO A 54 -14.64 12.19 -2.06
N ALA A 55 -14.56 13.05 -1.04
CA ALA A 55 -13.52 14.07 -0.94
C ALA A 55 -12.13 13.43 -0.79
N ALA A 56 -12.03 12.37 0.02
CA ALA A 56 -10.77 11.66 0.19
C ALA A 56 -10.25 11.02 -1.11
N TYR A 57 -11.14 10.49 -1.94
CA TYR A 57 -10.79 9.98 -3.27
C TYR A 57 -10.30 11.10 -4.20
N GLN A 58 -10.93 12.28 -4.17
CA GLN A 58 -10.50 13.43 -4.99
C GLN A 58 -9.07 13.87 -4.65
N HIS A 59 -8.76 14.06 -3.36
CA HIS A 59 -7.42 14.45 -2.93
C HIS A 59 -6.36 13.39 -3.23
N PHE A 60 -6.69 12.11 -3.04
CA PHE A 60 -5.78 11.00 -3.34
C PHE A 60 -5.48 10.89 -4.85
N ASP A 61 -6.50 11.07 -5.70
CA ASP A 61 -6.35 11.07 -7.17
C ASP A 61 -5.54 12.28 -7.67
N ALA A 62 -5.79 13.46 -7.11
CA ALA A 62 -5.03 14.69 -7.37
C ALA A 62 -3.57 14.62 -6.89
N ARG A 63 -3.22 13.63 -6.06
CA ARG A 63 -1.91 13.46 -5.42
C ARG A 63 -1.52 14.68 -4.57
N ASP A 64 -2.50 15.24 -3.87
CA ASP A 64 -2.27 16.39 -3.01
C ASP A 64 -1.22 16.06 -1.94
N GLU A 65 -0.40 17.07 -1.60
CA GLU A 65 0.65 16.91 -0.61
C GLU A 65 0.04 16.46 0.74
N GLY A 66 0.63 15.41 1.33
CA GLY A 66 0.13 14.80 2.57
C GLY A 66 -0.97 13.74 2.39
N TRP A 67 -1.53 13.54 1.19
CA TRP A 67 -2.59 12.55 0.94
C TRP A 67 -2.03 11.20 0.46
N THR A 68 -1.43 10.43 1.36
CA THR A 68 -0.76 9.15 1.03
C THR A 68 -1.59 7.89 1.34
N LYS A 69 -2.24 7.81 2.50
CA LYS A 69 -3.05 6.64 2.88
C LYS A 69 -4.18 7.04 3.82
N VAL A 70 -5.41 6.94 3.32
CA VAL A 70 -6.63 7.23 4.08
C VAL A 70 -7.23 5.93 4.63
N VAL A 71 -7.70 5.97 5.88
CA VAL A 71 -8.52 4.92 6.49
C VAL A 71 -9.89 5.50 6.83
N LEU A 72 -10.94 4.94 6.23
CA LEU A 72 -12.32 5.33 6.53
C LEU A 72 -12.84 4.56 7.75
N LYS A 73 -13.56 5.24 8.63
CA LYS A 73 -14.24 4.70 9.80
C LYS A 73 -15.75 4.71 9.56
N PRO A 74 -16.38 3.55 9.25
CA PRO A 74 -17.80 3.49 8.91
C PRO A 74 -18.77 3.76 10.07
N SER A 75 -18.31 3.61 11.31
CA SER A 75 -19.16 3.69 12.52
C SER A 75 -18.75 4.83 13.45
N ALA A 76 -18.04 5.83 12.94
CA ALA A 76 -17.52 6.97 13.72
C ALA A 76 -18.35 8.24 13.54
#